data_AF-A0A2E0UJ12-F1
#
_entry.id   AF-A0A2E0UJ12-F1
#
_cell.length_a   1.000
_cell.length_b   1.000
_cell.length_c   1.000
_cell.angle_alpha   90.00
_cell.angle_beta   90.00
_cell.angle_gamma   90.00
#
_symmetry.space_group_name_H-M   'P 1'
#
loop_
_entity.id
_entity.type
_entity.pdbx_description
1 polymer ?
#
loop_
_entity_poly.entity_id
_entity_poly.type
_entity_poly.pdbx_seq_one_letter_code
_entity_poly.pdbx_strand_id
1 'polypeptide(L)'
;MLIIVVLLAGGTAGYVVIEKFTVLEALYMTVITLSTVGFGEVHTLSPAGRVFTTFIILAGVGTLAYGVSQIAELLIDSKVFLQKRREAAIARMENHVIVCGFGRIGRKVAERLREHRTDFVIVENSGEQIAQI
;
A
#
# COMPACT_ATOMS: atom_id res chain seq x y z
N MET A 1 -6.05 0.88 -6.11
CA MET A 1 -6.17 2.32 -5.81
C MET A 1 -6.90 3.09 -6.91
N LEU A 2 -6.44 3.07 -8.17
CA LEU A 2 -7.12 3.81 -9.27
C LEU A 2 -8.60 3.43 -9.47
N ILE A 3 -8.94 2.14 -9.36
CA ILE A 3 -10.33 1.67 -9.48
C ILE A 3 -11.26 2.32 -8.43
N ILE A 4 -10.79 2.47 -7.18
CA ILE A 4 -11.57 3.12 -6.11
C ILE A 4 -11.87 4.57 -6.49
N VAL A 5 -10.88 5.29 -7.01
CA VAL A 5 -11.04 6.69 -7.44
C VAL A 5 -12.03 6.79 -8.59
N VAL A 6 -11.97 5.86 -9.56
CA VAL A 6 -12.92 5.80 -10.68
C VAL A 6 -14.34 5.53 -10.19
N LEU A 7 -14.52 4.59 -9.26
CA LEU A 7 -15.84 4.30 -8.68
C LEU A 7 -16.37 5.48 -7.86
N LEU A 8 -15.51 6.18 -7.12
CA LEU A 8 -15.89 7.39 -6.36
C LEU A 8 -16.33 8.52 -7.28
N ALA A 9 -15.52 8.83 -8.30
CA ALA A 9 -15.82 9.90 -9.25
C ALA A 9 -17.02 9.54 -10.13
N GLY A 10 -17.08 8.31 -10.64
CA GLY A 10 -18.18 7.81 -11.47
C GLY A 10 -19.49 7.71 -10.70
N GLY A 11 -19.45 7.25 -9.44
CA GLY A 11 -20.62 7.25 -8.55
C GLY A 11 -21.14 8.63 -8.27
N THR A 12 -20.25 9.55 -7.88
CA THR A 12 -20.62 10.95 -7.61
C THR A 12 -21.21 11.59 -8.86
N ALA A 13 -20.56 11.46 -10.02
CA ALA A 13 -21.07 12.00 -11.27
C ALA A 13 -22.42 11.38 -11.68
N GLY A 14 -22.58 10.06 -11.52
CA GLY A 14 -23.82 9.37 -11.84
C GLY A 14 -24.99 9.83 -10.98
N TYR A 15 -24.83 9.99 -9.67
CA TYR A 15 -25.88 10.53 -8.80
C TYR A 15 -26.21 12.00 -9.12
N VAL A 16 -25.23 12.83 -9.48
CA VAL A 16 -25.49 14.21 -9.94
C VAL A 16 -26.29 14.21 -11.25
N VAL A 17 -25.98 13.33 -12.20
CA VAL A 17 -26.63 13.32 -13.52
C VAL A 17 -28.02 12.69 -13.47
N ILE A 18 -28.16 11.53 -12.81
CA ILE A 18 -29.38 10.71 -12.78
C ILE A 18 -30.39 11.26 -11.77
N GLU A 19 -29.95 11.52 -10.54
CA GLU A 19 -30.83 11.90 -9.42
C GLU A 19 -30.80 13.41 -9.11
N LYS A 20 -29.98 14.19 -9.84
CA LYS A 20 -29.84 15.65 -9.65
C LYS A 20 -29.40 16.05 -8.24
N PHE A 21 -28.70 15.16 -7.55
CA PHE A 21 -28.12 15.47 -6.24
C PHE A 21 -27.09 16.59 -6.37
N THR A 22 -26.91 17.36 -5.30
CA THR A 22 -25.73 18.22 -5.20
C THR A 22 -24.46 17.37 -5.19
N VAL A 23 -23.33 17.94 -5.59
CA VAL A 23 -22.04 17.21 -5.61
C VAL A 23 -21.71 16.61 -4.24
N LEU A 24 -22.04 17.33 -3.15
CA LEU A 24 -21.79 16.86 -1.79
C LEU A 24 -22.68 15.67 -1.41
N GLU A 25 -23.98 15.72 -1.73
CA GLU A 25 -24.91 14.60 -1.49
C GLU A 25 -24.55 13.37 -2.32
N ALA A 26 -24.18 13.57 -3.58
CA ALA A 26 -23.75 12.51 -4.46
C ALA A 26 -22.44 11.85 -3.99
N LEU A 27 -21.48 12.67 -3.54
CA LEU A 27 -20.24 12.18 -2.96
C LEU A 27 -20.51 11.40 -1.67
N TYR A 28 -21.35 11.95 -0.79
CA TYR A 28 -21.73 11.31 0.45
C TYR A 28 -22.44 9.96 0.19
N MET A 29 -23.43 9.93 -0.71
CA MET A 29 -24.12 8.70 -1.14
C MET A 29 -23.15 7.65 -1.68
N THR A 30 -22.18 8.08 -2.51
CA THR A 30 -21.17 7.18 -3.08
C THR A 30 -20.24 6.63 -1.99
N VAL A 31 -19.81 7.48 -1.05
CA VAL A 31 -18.95 7.06 0.07
C VAL A 31 -19.66 6.06 0.97
N ILE A 32 -20.89 6.33 1.42
CA ILE A 32 -21.61 5.39 2.33
C ILE A 32 -21.93 4.05 1.66
N THR A 33 -22.11 4.07 0.33
CA THR A 33 -22.35 2.87 -0.48
C THR A 33 -21.07 2.07 -0.64
N LEU A 34 -19.99 2.73 -1.07
CA LEU A 34 -18.69 2.08 -1.29
C LEU A 34 -17.99 1.69 0.00
N SER A 35 -18.26 2.34 1.13
CA SER A 35 -17.67 1.98 2.42
C SER A 35 -18.37 0.80 3.09
N THR A 36 -19.46 0.30 2.52
CA THR A 36 -20.35 -0.74 3.09
C THR A 36 -21.01 -0.34 4.43
N VAL A 37 -20.93 0.94 4.83
CA VAL A 37 -21.60 1.43 6.03
C VAL A 37 -23.12 1.48 5.84
N GLY A 38 -23.57 1.96 4.68
CA GLY A 38 -24.98 1.84 4.27
C GLY A 38 -26.00 2.51 5.19
N PHE A 39 -25.83 3.80 5.52
CA PHE A 39 -26.80 4.57 6.32
C PHE A 39 -28.19 4.77 5.68
N GLY A 40 -28.41 4.24 4.48
CA GLY A 40 -29.62 4.41 3.68
C GLY A 40 -29.41 5.39 2.52
N GLU A 41 -30.44 5.52 1.67
CA GLU A 41 -30.43 6.47 0.55
C GLU A 41 -30.52 7.91 1.09
N VAL A 42 -29.69 8.83 0.59
CA VAL A 42 -29.72 10.26 0.98
C VAL A 42 -31.07 10.90 0.65
N HIS A 43 -31.61 10.54 -0.51
CA HIS A 43 -32.97 10.85 -0.97
C HIS A 43 -33.57 9.59 -1.59
N THR A 44 -34.89 9.55 -1.73
CA THR A 44 -35.55 8.42 -2.40
C THR A 44 -35.09 8.29 -3.85
N LEU A 45 -34.43 7.19 -4.17
CA LEU A 45 -33.88 6.95 -5.51
C LEU A 45 -34.99 6.61 -6.52
N SER A 46 -34.85 7.15 -7.73
CA SER A 46 -35.63 6.72 -8.89
C SER A 46 -35.33 5.25 -9.27
N PRO A 47 -36.18 4.59 -10.07
CA PRO A 47 -35.88 3.25 -10.58
C PRO A 47 -34.53 3.15 -11.30
N ALA A 48 -34.14 4.19 -12.06
CA ALA A 48 -32.85 4.26 -12.72
C ALA A 48 -31.70 4.39 -11.70
N GLY A 49 -31.87 5.24 -10.67
CA GLY A 49 -30.90 5.40 -9.59
C GLY A 49 -30.68 4.13 -8.79
N ARG A 50 -31.72 3.32 -8.57
CA ARG A 50 -31.61 2.01 -7.90
C ARG A 50 -30.80 1.01 -8.73
N VAL A 51 -31.07 0.93 -10.03
CA VAL A 51 -30.29 0.08 -10.95
C VAL A 51 -28.82 0.51 -10.97
N PHE A 52 -28.57 1.81 -11.09
CA PHE A 52 -27.22 2.38 -11.04
C PHE A 52 -26.49 2.05 -9.73
N THR A 53 -27.16 2.28 -8.60
CA THR A 53 -26.62 1.99 -7.25
C THR A 53 -26.29 0.51 -7.11
N THR A 54 -27.11 -0.38 -7.66
CA THR A 54 -26.86 -1.83 -7.65
C THR A 54 -25.55 -2.17 -8.36
N PHE A 55 -25.30 -1.60 -9.54
CA PHE A 55 -24.03 -1.80 -10.24
C PHE A 55 -22.82 -1.26 -9.47
N ILE A 56 -22.96 -0.09 -8.83
CA ILE A 56 -21.90 0.46 -7.97
C ILE A 56 -21.59 -0.43 -6.79
N ILE A 57 -22.61 -0.97 -6.11
CA ILE A 57 -22.42 -1.88 -4.99
C ILE A 57 -21.65 -3.13 -5.44
N LEU A 58 -22.09 -3.76 -6.53
CA LEU A 58 -21.42 -4.96 -7.07
C LEU A 58 -19.96 -4.69 -7.43
N ALA A 59 -19.66 -3.54 -8.05
CA ALA A 59 -18.29 -3.15 -8.38
C ALA A 59 -17.45 -2.76 -7.14
N GLY A 60 -18.09 -2.14 -6.14
CA GLY A 60 -17.47 -1.66 -4.91
C GLY A 60 -16.97 -2.78 -4.00
N VAL A 61 -17.79 -3.83 -3.80
CA VAL A 61 -17.46 -4.94 -2.89
C VAL A 61 -16.14 -5.61 -3.24
N GLY A 62 -15.94 -5.97 -4.52
CA GLY A 62 -14.68 -6.60 -4.96
C GLY A 62 -13.47 -5.67 -4.84
N THR A 63 -13.68 -4.38 -5.10
CA THR A 63 -12.61 -3.38 -5.06
C THR A 63 -12.13 -3.10 -3.63
N LEU A 64 -13.05 -3.06 -2.66
CA LEU A 64 -12.69 -2.86 -1.25
C LEU A 64 -11.88 -4.02 -0.69
N ALA A 65 -12.27 -5.27 -0.96
CA ALA A 65 -11.56 -6.43 -0.47
C ALA A 65 -10.08 -6.40 -0.90
N TYR A 66 -9.84 -6.10 -2.18
CA TYR A 66 -8.48 -5.91 -2.70
C TYR A 66 -7.77 -4.69 -2.09
N GLY A 67 -8.49 -3.58 -1.91
CA GLY A 67 -7.96 -2.36 -1.31
C GLY A 67 -7.44 -2.56 0.11
N VAL A 68 -8.18 -3.32 0.93
CA VAL A 68 -7.77 -3.65 2.32
C VAL A 68 -6.48 -4.45 2.34
N SER A 69 -6.34 -5.46 1.47
CA SER A 69 -5.10 -6.26 1.36
C SER A 69 -3.89 -5.38 1.03
N GLN A 70 -4.01 -4.47 0.07
CA GLN A 70 -2.93 -3.56 -0.30
C GLN A 70 -2.56 -2.58 0.82
N ILE A 71 -3.54 -2.05 1.56
CA ILE A 71 -3.28 -1.16 2.71
C ILE A 71 -2.62 -1.94 3.84
N ALA A 72 -3.08 -3.17 4.11
CA ALA A 72 -2.49 -4.04 5.10
C ALA A 72 -1.03 -4.35 4.77
N GLU A 73 -0.72 -4.67 3.50
CA GLU A 73 0.66 -4.82 3.03
C GLU A 73 1.47 -3.56 3.28
N LEU A 74 0.97 -2.37 2.91
CA LEU A 74 1.70 -1.11 3.11
C LEU A 74 1.99 -0.80 4.60
N LEU A 75 1.04 -1.10 5.50
CA LEU A 75 1.21 -0.93 6.94
C LEU A 75 2.17 -1.96 7.53
N ILE A 76 2.17 -3.17 7.00
CA ILE A 76 3.00 -4.30 7.45
C ILE A 76 4.36 -4.30 6.76
N ASP A 77 4.56 -3.51 5.69
CA ASP A 77 5.80 -3.50 4.91
C ASP A 77 6.96 -2.83 5.65
N SER A 78 7.42 -3.55 6.66
CA SER A 78 8.67 -3.37 7.38
C SER A 78 9.85 -3.26 6.44
N LYS A 79 9.78 -3.76 5.20
CA LYS A 79 10.89 -3.67 4.24
C LYS A 79 11.16 -2.24 3.82
N VAL A 80 10.14 -1.41 3.61
CA VAL A 80 10.34 0.01 3.25
C VAL A 80 10.98 0.77 4.41
N PHE A 81 10.54 0.51 5.65
CA PHE A 81 11.12 1.12 6.84
C PHE A 81 12.55 0.62 7.09
N LEU A 82 12.80 -0.69 6.99
CA LEU A 82 14.13 -1.27 7.10
C LEU A 82 15.06 -0.76 6.01
N GLN A 83 14.58 -0.65 4.77
CA GLN A 83 15.35 -0.14 3.65
C GLN A 83 15.78 1.30 3.91
N LYS A 84 14.85 2.19 4.29
CA LYS A 84 15.18 3.57 4.66
C LYS A 84 16.16 3.65 5.82
N ARG A 85 16.04 2.77 6.83
CA ARG A 85 17.00 2.68 7.94
C ARG A 85 18.38 2.19 7.48
N ARG A 86 18.45 1.19 6.60
CA ARG A 86 19.71 0.68 6.03
C ARG A 86 20.39 1.74 5.18
N GLU A 87 19.66 2.41 4.30
CA GLU A 87 20.16 3.52 3.48
C GLU A 87 20.69 4.65 4.36
N ALA A 88 19.94 5.05 5.40
CA ALA A 88 20.39 6.06 6.35
C ALA A 88 21.62 5.64 7.17
N ALA A 89 21.75 4.35 7.51
CA ALA A 89 22.93 3.82 8.19
C ALA A 89 24.16 3.84 7.26
N ILE A 90 24.01 3.37 6.01
CA ILE A 90 25.07 3.38 5.00
C ILE A 90 25.50 4.81 4.67
N ALA A 91 24.55 5.75 4.53
CA ALA A 91 24.84 7.15 4.23
C ALA A 91 25.64 7.86 5.35
N ARG A 92 25.63 7.33 6.57
CA ARG A 92 26.42 7.86 7.71
C ARG A 92 27.78 7.18 7.85
N MET A 93 28.07 6.14 7.09
CA MET A 93 29.33 5.41 7.18
C MET A 93 30.42 6.12 6.38
N GLU A 94 31.50 6.52 7.05
CA GLU A 94 32.73 7.03 6.44
C GLU A 94 33.87 6.03 6.68
N ASN A 95 34.75 5.82 5.70
CA ASN A 95 35.87 4.87 5.79
C ASN A 95 35.48 3.41 6.13
N HIS A 96 34.40 2.92 5.53
CA HIS A 96 33.92 1.54 5.71
C HIS A 96 34.38 0.60 4.59
N VAL A 97 34.38 -0.70 4.88
CA VAL A 97 34.71 -1.76 3.91
C VAL A 97 33.44 -2.32 3.27
N ILE A 98 33.44 -2.52 1.95
CA ILE A 98 32.34 -3.18 1.24
C ILE A 98 32.72 -4.64 0.95
N VAL A 99 31.95 -5.58 1.48
CA VAL A 99 32.11 -7.01 1.24
C VAL A 99 31.09 -7.45 0.19
N CYS A 100 31.55 -7.70 -1.03
CA CYS A 100 30.72 -8.20 -2.13
C CYS A 100 30.66 -9.73 -2.06
N GLY A 101 29.50 -10.25 -1.65
CA GLY A 101 29.21 -11.67 -1.48
C GLY A 101 29.32 -12.15 -0.03
N PHE A 102 28.31 -12.86 0.43
CA PHE A 102 28.20 -13.44 1.77
C PHE A 102 28.25 -14.97 1.78
N GLY A 103 29.04 -15.54 0.86
CA GLY A 103 29.35 -16.97 0.86
C GLY A 103 30.32 -17.38 1.97
N ARG A 104 30.93 -18.57 1.82
CA ARG A 104 31.87 -19.16 2.81
C ARG A 104 33.05 -18.24 3.17
N ILE A 105 33.63 -17.55 2.19
CA ILE A 105 34.76 -16.63 2.40
C ILE A 105 34.27 -15.29 2.95
N GLY A 106 33.21 -14.73 2.36
CA GLY A 106 32.63 -13.45 2.79
C GLY A 106 32.21 -13.43 4.26
N ARG A 107 31.66 -14.55 4.77
CA ARG A 107 31.34 -14.71 6.19
C ARG A 107 32.57 -14.61 7.11
N LYS A 108 33.66 -15.32 6.77
CA LYS A 108 34.91 -15.27 7.54
C LYS A 108 35.56 -13.87 7.49
N VAL A 109 35.44 -13.19 6.36
CA VAL A 109 35.91 -11.80 6.22
C VAL A 109 35.08 -10.87 7.11
N ALA A 110 33.75 -10.98 7.10
CA ALA A 110 32.86 -10.19 7.95
C ALA A 110 33.11 -10.45 9.45
N GLU A 111 33.33 -11.71 9.85
CA GLU A 111 33.70 -12.06 11.24
C GLU A 111 35.00 -11.36 11.66
N ARG A 112 36.05 -11.42 10.82
CA ARG A 112 37.32 -10.73 11.10
C ARG A 112 37.18 -9.21 11.16
N LEU A 113 36.41 -8.61 10.25
CA LEU A 113 36.14 -7.17 10.27
C LEU A 113 35.42 -6.76 11.57
N ARG A 114 34.47 -7.60 12.04
CA ARG A 114 33.77 -7.39 13.31
C ARG A 114 34.69 -7.50 14.53
N GLU A 115 35.59 -8.49 14.55
CA GLU A 115 36.61 -8.64 15.59
C GLU A 115 37.54 -7.42 15.68
N HIS A 116 37.88 -6.83 14.54
CA HIS A 116 38.76 -5.66 14.46
C HIS A 116 38.02 -4.32 14.60
N ARG A 117 36.70 -4.33 14.87
CA ARG A 117 35.84 -3.14 14.98
C ARG A 117 35.91 -2.21 13.77
N THR A 118 36.07 -2.78 12.58
CA THR A 118 35.99 -2.03 11.32
C THR A 118 34.55 -1.93 10.88
N ASP A 119 34.09 -0.74 10.47
CA ASP A 119 32.77 -0.58 9.87
C ASP A 119 32.73 -1.24 8.48
N PHE A 120 31.70 -2.02 8.20
CA PHE A 120 31.54 -2.68 6.91
C PHE A 120 30.09 -2.88 6.49
N VAL A 121 29.88 -3.01 5.18
CA VAL A 121 28.59 -3.29 4.54
C VAL A 121 28.74 -4.54 3.66
N ILE A 122 27.77 -5.46 3.74
CA ILE A 122 27.74 -6.65 2.90
C ILE A 122 26.71 -6.45 1.78
N VAL A 123 27.11 -6.71 0.54
CA VAL A 123 26.25 -6.74 -0.64
C VAL A 123 26.20 -8.16 -1.17
N GLU A 124 25.04 -8.81 -1.12
CA GLU A 124 24.83 -10.18 -1.59
C GLU A 124 23.60 -10.23 -2.49
N ASN A 125 23.66 -11.03 -3.56
CA ASN A 125 22.65 -11.11 -4.62
C ASN A 125 21.58 -12.17 -4.31
N SER A 126 21.88 -13.14 -3.46
CA SER A 126 20.94 -14.21 -3.04
C SER A 126 20.36 -13.95 -1.65
N GLY A 127 19.03 -13.84 -1.56
CA GLY A 127 18.30 -13.41 -0.34
C GLY A 127 18.31 -14.40 0.84
N GLU A 128 18.99 -15.54 0.76
CA GLU A 128 18.84 -16.63 1.74
C GLU A 128 19.73 -16.54 2.98
N GLN A 129 20.74 -15.66 3.06
CA GLN A 129 21.79 -15.81 4.09
C GLN A 129 22.09 -14.59 4.98
N ILE A 130 21.27 -13.54 4.97
CA ILE A 130 21.52 -12.30 5.75
C ILE A 130 20.72 -12.25 7.07
N ALA A 131 20.37 -13.40 7.66
CA ALA A 131 19.59 -13.45 8.90
C ALA A 131 20.43 -13.67 10.18
N GLN A 132 21.76 -13.64 10.10
CA GLN A 132 22.63 -14.16 11.19
C GLN A 132 23.82 -13.28 11.58
N ILE A 133 23.77 -11.96 11.40
CA ILE A 133 24.77 -11.06 12.04
C ILE A 133 24.06 -9.94 12.78
#